data_AF-G2LGQ9-F1
#
_entry.id   AF-G2LGQ9-F1
#
_cell.length_a   1.000
_cell.length_b   1.000
_cell.length_c   1.000
_cell.angle_alpha   90.00
_cell.angle_beta   90.00
_cell.angle_gamma   90.00
#
_symmetry.space_group_name_H-M   'P 1'
#
loop_
_entity.id
_entity.type
_entity.pdbx_description
1 polymer ?
#
loop_
_entity_poly.entity_id
_entity_poly.type
_entity_poly.pdbx_seq_one_letter_code
_entity_poly.pdbx_strand_id
1 'polypeptide(L)'
;MSWYEVFRLALDAIWAHKLRSFLTLLGIIIGVASVTAVATVIEGFSEYVNEKVAVYGTGALTVEKAAFQGFADFEKFLRALQRNPDLTTEDLRALRERLTLADEVAAQDGSAADVRYGNTVVTLVGIQGVTANFNDLSTVELAQGRVISPFDEENRRAVCVLGADVAKELFPRGDAIGKTVKLGRDPYEVIGVAKPLGTFLGQSQDNYVQIPLTTFHKVYGERRSLTLYVRPRRGVPTELVEDEIRAILRTRHHLSPREEDDFSITSDPATQGIFTTLLATVSAVVLPITGISLVVGGIVIMNIMLVSVTERTREIGIRKSLGARRRDILRQFLAESALLSLIGGIIGLVLAYLVMLIVSHFSGLPVALPLWAVALALVVSGSVGLFFGIYPASKAARLDPIQALRAD
;
A
#
# COMPACT_ATOMS: atom_id res chain seq x y z
N MET A 1 -29.05 -14.64 -38.68
CA MET A 1 -29.44 -14.08 -37.37
C MET A 1 -28.76 -12.74 -37.18
N SER A 2 -29.55 -11.72 -36.86
CA SER A 2 -29.06 -10.41 -36.41
C SER A 2 -28.44 -10.55 -35.00
N TRP A 3 -27.41 -9.77 -34.66
CA TRP A 3 -26.82 -9.75 -33.31
C TRP A 3 -27.85 -9.43 -32.21
N TYR A 4 -28.89 -8.64 -32.55
CA TYR A 4 -29.98 -8.31 -31.65
C TYR A 4 -30.85 -9.53 -31.30
N GLU A 5 -31.14 -10.39 -32.28
CA GLU A 5 -31.91 -11.63 -32.06
C GLU A 5 -31.15 -12.61 -31.18
N VAL A 6 -29.83 -12.73 -31.40
CA VAL A 6 -28.96 -13.59 -30.59
C VAL A 6 -28.97 -13.15 -29.13
N PHE A 7 -28.91 -11.85 -28.87
CA PHE A 7 -28.92 -11.30 -27.51
C PHE A 7 -30.27 -11.51 -26.81
N ARG A 8 -31.38 -11.27 -27.54
CA ARG A 8 -32.74 -11.48 -27.01
C ARG A 8 -32.99 -12.95 -26.68
N LEU A 9 -32.60 -13.86 -27.56
CA LEU A 9 -32.74 -15.30 -27.34
C LEU A 9 -31.89 -15.80 -26.16
N ALA A 10 -30.70 -15.22 -25.94
CA ALA A 10 -29.88 -15.52 -24.77
C ALA A 10 -30.57 -15.06 -23.47
N LEU A 11 -31.17 -13.86 -23.47
CA LEU A 11 -31.91 -13.35 -22.31
C LEU A 11 -33.10 -14.23 -21.94
N ASP A 12 -33.89 -14.62 -22.94
CA ASP A 12 -35.07 -15.49 -22.74
C ASP A 12 -34.67 -16.88 -22.21
N ALA A 13 -33.54 -17.42 -22.70
CA ALA A 13 -33.00 -18.70 -22.25
C ALA A 13 -32.53 -18.69 -20.78
N ILE A 14 -31.98 -17.56 -20.32
CA ILE A 14 -31.56 -17.33 -18.92
C ILE A 14 -32.79 -17.26 -18.00
N TRP A 15 -33.83 -16.54 -18.42
CA TRP A 15 -35.06 -16.38 -17.65
C TRP A 15 -35.85 -17.68 -17.49
N ALA A 16 -35.80 -18.56 -18.49
CA ALA A 16 -36.49 -19.85 -18.46
C ALA A 16 -35.92 -20.83 -17.42
N HIS A 17 -34.61 -20.77 -17.10
CA HIS A 17 -33.96 -21.70 -16.15
C HIS A 17 -33.20 -20.98 -15.04
N LYS A 18 -33.95 -20.31 -14.16
CA LYS A 18 -33.43 -19.47 -13.06
C LYS A 18 -32.39 -20.16 -12.17
N LEU A 19 -32.64 -21.42 -11.75
CA LEU A 19 -31.70 -22.16 -10.88
C LEU A 19 -30.36 -22.43 -11.58
N ARG A 20 -30.40 -22.79 -12.87
CA ARG A 20 -29.21 -23.03 -13.69
C ARG A 20 -28.39 -21.76 -13.82
N SER A 21 -29.05 -20.69 -14.27
CA SER A 21 -28.41 -19.40 -14.47
C SER A 21 -27.82 -18.87 -13.17
N PHE A 22 -28.52 -19.02 -12.05
CA PHE A 22 -27.99 -18.68 -10.73
C PHE A 22 -26.73 -19.47 -10.38
N LEU A 23 -26.74 -20.79 -10.54
CA LEU A 23 -25.56 -21.64 -10.25
C LEU A 23 -24.37 -21.34 -11.17
N THR A 24 -24.59 -21.04 -12.46
CA THR A 24 -23.52 -20.58 -13.37
C THR A 24 -22.98 -19.22 -12.98
N LEU A 25 -23.86 -18.29 -12.59
CA LEU A 25 -23.46 -16.95 -12.19
C LEU A 25 -22.64 -16.99 -10.91
N LEU A 26 -23.01 -17.83 -9.94
CA LEU A 26 -22.35 -17.90 -8.64
C LEU A 26 -20.84 -18.18 -8.76
N GLY A 27 -20.43 -19.13 -9.60
CA GLY A 27 -19.01 -19.43 -9.81
C GLY A 27 -18.21 -18.25 -10.38
N ILE A 28 -18.81 -17.52 -11.31
CA ILE A 28 -18.19 -16.32 -11.93
C ILE A 28 -18.16 -15.17 -10.96
N ILE A 29 -19.26 -14.94 -10.23
CA ILE A 29 -19.38 -13.89 -9.23
C ILE A 29 -18.29 -14.06 -8.19
N ILE A 30 -18.12 -15.28 -7.63
CA ILE A 30 -17.10 -15.54 -6.62
C ILE A 30 -15.69 -15.38 -7.20
N GLY A 31 -15.43 -15.92 -8.40
CA GLY A 31 -14.11 -15.82 -9.03
C GLY A 31 -13.71 -14.39 -9.41
N VAL A 32 -14.64 -13.60 -9.96
CA VAL A 32 -14.39 -12.20 -10.30
C VAL A 32 -14.31 -11.34 -9.04
N ALA A 33 -15.16 -11.61 -8.05
CA ALA A 33 -15.13 -10.89 -6.78
C ALA A 33 -13.80 -11.11 -6.05
N SER A 34 -13.27 -12.34 -6.00
CA SER A 34 -12.00 -12.63 -5.33
C SER A 34 -10.81 -11.97 -6.02
N VAL A 35 -10.70 -12.07 -7.35
CA VAL A 35 -9.62 -11.43 -8.12
C VAL A 35 -9.68 -9.91 -7.99
N THR A 36 -10.88 -9.32 -8.11
CA THR A 36 -11.06 -7.87 -7.99
C THR A 36 -10.76 -7.37 -6.58
N ALA A 37 -11.22 -8.08 -5.55
CA ALA A 37 -10.93 -7.73 -4.16
C ALA A 37 -9.43 -7.76 -3.88
N VAL A 38 -8.71 -8.80 -4.30
CA VAL A 38 -7.25 -8.87 -4.14
C VAL A 38 -6.56 -7.72 -4.86
N ALA A 39 -6.93 -7.42 -6.11
CA ALA A 39 -6.35 -6.29 -6.85
C ALA A 39 -6.59 -4.96 -6.14
N THR A 40 -7.80 -4.75 -5.62
CA THR A 40 -8.18 -3.54 -4.87
C THR A 40 -7.38 -3.42 -3.57
N VAL A 41 -7.15 -4.53 -2.86
CA VAL A 41 -6.33 -4.53 -1.63
C VAL A 41 -4.87 -4.18 -1.95
N ILE A 42 -4.31 -4.75 -3.02
CA ILE A 42 -2.92 -4.46 -3.43
C ILE A 42 -2.77 -2.98 -3.77
N GLU A 43 -3.67 -2.43 -4.58
CA GLU A 43 -3.64 -1.03 -4.97
C GLU A 43 -3.88 -0.10 -3.78
N GLY A 44 -4.88 -0.40 -2.95
CA GLY A 44 -5.19 0.39 -1.75
C GLY A 44 -4.06 0.38 -0.74
N PHE A 45 -3.33 -0.73 -0.61
CA PHE A 45 -2.13 -0.77 0.22
C PHE A 45 -0.97 0.04 -0.41
N SER A 46 -0.81 -0.01 -1.74
CA SER A 46 0.20 0.81 -2.43
C SER A 46 -0.08 2.30 -2.25
N GLU A 47 -1.33 2.73 -2.38
CA GLU A 47 -1.74 4.12 -2.14
C GLU A 47 -1.53 4.51 -0.68
N TYR A 48 -1.92 3.63 0.26
CA TYR A 48 -1.70 3.84 1.69
C TYR A 48 -0.23 4.03 2.06
N VAL A 49 0.66 3.19 1.52
CA VAL A 49 2.11 3.33 1.70
C VAL A 49 2.59 4.64 1.08
N ASN A 50 2.17 4.98 -0.12
CA ASN A 50 2.60 6.22 -0.78
C ASN A 50 2.18 7.47 0.00
N GLU A 51 0.95 7.50 0.52
CA GLU A 51 0.45 8.62 1.33
C GLU A 51 1.19 8.73 2.68
N LYS A 52 1.41 7.59 3.35
CA LYS A 52 1.93 7.58 4.73
C LYS A 52 3.46 7.53 4.84
N VAL A 53 4.16 7.00 3.84
CA VAL A 53 5.63 7.04 3.77
C VAL A 53 6.14 8.39 3.27
N ALA A 54 5.35 9.13 2.48
CA ALA A 54 5.68 10.49 2.03
C ALA A 54 5.72 11.55 3.16
N VAL A 55 5.52 11.15 4.41
CA VAL A 55 5.60 12.01 5.60
C VAL A 55 7.05 12.35 5.98
N TYR A 56 8.04 11.56 5.56
CA TYR A 56 9.43 12.01 5.59
C TYR A 56 9.67 12.89 4.35
N GLY A 57 10.05 14.15 4.56
CA GLY A 57 10.00 15.22 3.56
C GLY A 57 10.49 14.84 2.17
N THR A 58 9.68 15.15 1.16
CA THR A 58 9.94 14.85 -0.26
C THR A 58 11.37 15.20 -0.66
N GLY A 59 12.16 14.16 -0.92
CA GLY A 59 13.48 14.28 -1.53
C GLY A 59 14.63 14.50 -0.56
N ALA A 60 14.44 14.35 0.75
CA ALA A 60 15.54 14.31 1.71
C ALA A 60 16.22 12.94 1.68
N LEU A 61 17.55 12.94 1.78
CA LEU A 61 18.34 11.75 2.04
C LEU A 61 18.46 11.56 3.54
N THR A 62 18.19 10.35 4.00
CA THR A 62 18.33 9.94 5.39
C THR A 62 19.62 9.15 5.52
N VAL A 63 20.48 9.55 6.47
CA VAL A 63 21.74 8.87 6.78
C VAL A 63 21.64 8.30 8.17
N GLU A 64 21.76 6.99 8.27
CA GLU A 64 21.62 6.23 9.50
C GLU A 64 22.78 5.25 9.66
N LYS A 65 23.01 4.81 10.89
CA LYS A 65 23.96 3.74 11.18
C LYS A 65 23.71 2.46 10.37
N ALA A 66 22.44 2.12 10.21
CA ALA A 66 21.99 1.00 9.39
C ALA A 66 20.55 1.26 8.96
N ALA A 67 20.24 1.07 7.68
CA ALA A 67 18.87 1.17 7.19
C ALA A 67 18.26 -0.22 7.06
N PHE A 68 16.98 -0.32 7.40
CA PHE A 68 16.20 -1.51 7.12
C PHE A 68 15.84 -1.53 5.62
N GLN A 69 16.44 -2.44 4.86
CA GLN A 69 16.20 -2.59 3.41
C GLN A 69 15.20 -3.71 3.07
N GLY A 70 14.47 -4.23 4.06
CA GLY A 70 13.44 -5.25 3.89
C GLY A 70 13.68 -6.51 4.72
N PHE A 71 12.64 -7.35 4.79
CA PHE A 71 12.63 -8.53 5.66
C PHE A 71 13.66 -9.61 5.27
N ALA A 72 14.05 -9.68 4.00
CA ALA A 72 15.04 -10.64 3.52
C ALA A 72 16.44 -10.39 4.10
N ASP A 73 16.77 -9.14 4.41
CA ASP A 73 18.07 -8.72 4.96
C ASP A 73 18.01 -8.36 6.44
N PHE A 74 16.97 -8.81 7.16
CA PHE A 74 16.77 -8.46 8.57
C PHE A 74 17.96 -8.86 9.47
N GLU A 75 18.56 -10.03 9.20
CA GLU A 75 19.75 -10.47 9.94
C GLU A 75 20.96 -9.57 9.65
N LYS A 76 21.14 -9.13 8.40
CA LYS A 76 22.21 -8.20 8.01
C LYS A 76 22.01 -6.83 8.66
N PHE A 77 20.78 -6.34 8.72
CA PHE A 77 20.40 -5.11 9.41
C PHE A 77 20.75 -5.17 10.91
N LEU A 78 20.37 -6.24 11.60
CA LEU A 78 20.68 -6.42 13.02
C LEU A 78 22.20 -6.49 13.29
N ARG A 79 22.95 -7.18 12.41
CA ARG A 79 24.42 -7.22 12.49
C ARG A 79 25.04 -5.85 12.24
N ALA A 80 24.55 -5.08 11.27
CA ALA A 80 25.02 -3.73 10.98
C ALA A 80 24.76 -2.78 12.17
N LEU A 81 23.59 -2.84 12.79
CA LEU A 81 23.25 -2.10 14.02
C LEU A 81 24.25 -2.33 15.17
N GLN A 82 24.75 -3.56 15.30
CA GLN A 82 25.72 -3.93 16.33
C GLN A 82 27.17 -3.60 15.96
N ARG A 83 27.54 -3.80 14.68
CA ARG A 83 28.91 -3.67 14.19
C ARG A 83 29.31 -2.22 13.94
N ASN A 84 28.43 -1.46 13.31
CA ASN A 84 28.77 -0.13 12.81
C ASN A 84 29.00 0.83 14.00
N PRO A 85 29.82 1.87 13.85
CA PRO A 85 29.91 2.94 14.83
C PRO A 85 28.64 3.80 14.81
N ASP A 86 28.43 4.56 15.88
CA ASP A 86 27.32 5.51 15.97
C ASP A 86 27.66 6.78 15.18
N LEU A 87 26.69 7.34 14.44
CA LEU A 87 26.84 8.65 13.82
C LEU A 87 26.83 9.74 14.89
N THR A 88 27.81 10.64 14.83
CA THR A 88 28.12 11.62 15.86
C THR A 88 27.80 13.06 15.43
N THR A 89 27.79 13.97 16.40
CA THR A 89 27.66 15.42 16.14
C THR A 89 28.79 15.99 15.28
N GLU A 90 29.95 15.34 15.30
CA GLU A 90 31.07 15.69 14.44
C GLU A 90 30.85 15.25 12.98
N ASP A 91 30.13 14.14 12.74
CA ASP A 91 29.71 13.74 11.39
C ASP A 91 28.71 14.75 10.82
N LEU A 92 27.74 15.18 11.64
CA LEU A 92 26.84 16.28 11.30
C LEU A 92 27.62 17.56 10.94
N ARG A 93 28.63 17.94 11.73
CA ARG A 93 29.45 19.12 11.45
C ARG A 93 30.22 18.96 10.13
N ALA A 94 30.84 17.80 9.90
CA ALA A 94 31.58 17.53 8.68
C ALA A 94 30.69 17.61 7.44
N LEU A 95 29.47 17.07 7.50
CA LEU A 95 28.51 17.19 6.40
C LEU A 95 28.09 18.65 6.16
N ARG A 96 27.79 19.41 7.22
CA ARG A 96 27.45 20.84 7.10
C ARG A 96 28.55 21.70 6.49
N GLU A 97 29.82 21.39 6.80
CA GLU A 97 30.97 22.16 6.32
C GLU A 97 31.43 21.78 4.91
N ARG A 98 31.24 20.51 4.51
CA ARG A 98 31.85 19.96 3.29
C ARG A 98 30.87 19.67 2.17
N LEU A 99 29.58 19.50 2.45
CA LEU A 99 28.60 19.26 1.38
C LEU A 99 28.43 20.52 0.52
N THR A 100 28.62 20.34 -0.79
CA THR A 100 28.44 21.40 -1.78
C THR A 100 27.22 21.15 -2.66
N LEU A 101 26.64 19.95 -2.64
CA LEU A 101 25.47 19.59 -3.44
C LEU A 101 24.16 19.57 -2.63
N ALA A 102 24.22 19.84 -1.33
CA ALA A 102 23.07 19.98 -0.44
C ALA A 102 22.82 21.44 -0.04
N ASP A 103 21.57 21.77 0.26
CA ASP A 103 21.17 23.07 0.82
C ASP A 103 21.23 23.05 2.34
N GLU A 104 20.78 21.95 2.95
CA GLU A 104 20.68 21.85 4.41
C GLU A 104 20.96 20.43 4.93
N VAL A 105 21.45 20.40 6.17
CA VAL A 105 21.65 19.17 6.95
C VAL A 105 21.06 19.35 8.34
N ALA A 106 20.11 18.49 8.70
CA ALA A 106 19.53 18.39 10.03
C ALA A 106 19.94 17.08 10.70
N ALA A 107 19.77 17.01 12.02
CA ALA A 107 19.99 15.79 12.78
C ALA A 107 18.86 15.55 13.78
N GLN A 108 18.62 14.28 14.04
CA GLN A 108 17.70 13.78 15.05
C GLN A 108 18.39 12.71 15.90
N ASP A 109 18.15 12.75 17.21
CA ASP A 109 18.40 11.64 18.14
C ASP A 109 17.07 11.21 18.79
N GLY A 110 16.97 9.95 19.18
CA GLY A 110 15.75 9.33 19.68
C GLY A 110 15.94 8.68 21.04
N SER A 111 14.95 8.87 21.92
CA SER A 111 14.75 8.04 23.10
C SER A 111 13.26 7.81 23.34
N ALA A 112 12.91 7.10 24.39
CA ALA A 112 11.54 6.95 24.83
C ALA A 112 11.44 7.24 26.32
N ALA A 113 10.41 7.98 26.72
CA ALA A 113 10.16 8.32 28.12
C ALA A 113 8.67 8.52 28.38
N ASP A 114 8.29 8.46 29.66
CA ASP A 114 6.95 8.88 30.08
C ASP A 114 6.86 10.41 30.09
N VAL A 115 5.74 10.93 29.59
CA VAL A 115 5.41 12.35 29.63
C VAL A 115 4.30 12.58 30.64
N ARG A 116 4.52 13.51 31.57
CA ARG A 116 3.59 13.78 32.68
C ARG A 116 3.13 15.23 32.69
N TYR A 117 1.85 15.42 32.93
CA TYR A 117 1.25 16.71 33.24
C TYR A 117 0.19 16.54 34.33
N GLY A 118 0.38 17.18 35.48
CA GLY A 118 -0.49 16.98 36.65
C GLY A 118 -0.56 15.50 37.06
N ASN A 119 -1.77 14.94 37.02
CA ASN A 119 -2.03 13.52 37.32
C ASN A 119 -2.09 12.62 36.08
N THR A 120 -1.95 13.20 34.87
CA THR A 120 -2.00 12.46 33.61
C THR A 120 -0.60 12.03 33.20
N VAL A 121 -0.45 10.77 32.79
CA VAL A 121 0.80 10.19 32.32
C VAL A 121 0.54 9.51 30.98
N VAL A 122 1.31 9.88 29.98
CA VAL A 122 1.40 9.17 28.69
C VAL A 122 2.71 8.40 28.72
N THR A 123 2.63 7.08 28.59
CA THR A 123 3.81 6.21 28.71
C THR A 123 4.43 5.92 27.35
N LEU A 124 5.74 5.66 27.35
CA LEU A 124 6.48 5.24 26.13
C LEU A 124 6.32 6.23 24.95
N VAL A 125 6.42 7.52 25.25
CA VAL A 125 6.39 8.57 24.22
C VAL A 125 7.78 8.70 23.60
N GLY A 126 7.84 8.79 22.27
CA GLY A 126 9.10 9.01 21.55
C GLY A 126 9.64 10.42 21.83
N ILE A 127 10.80 10.53 22.46
CA ILE A 127 11.49 11.80 22.65
C ILE A 127 12.47 11.99 21.50
N GLN A 128 12.28 13.04 20.73
CA GLN A 128 13.09 13.37 19.57
C GLN A 128 13.93 14.62 19.88
N GLY A 129 15.24 14.47 19.96
CA GLY A 129 16.16 15.60 19.98
C GLY A 129 16.41 16.06 18.55
N VAL A 130 16.02 17.27 18.17
CA VAL A 130 16.11 17.75 16.78
C VAL A 130 16.89 19.05 16.66
N THR A 131 17.59 19.25 15.54
CA THR A 131 18.21 20.55 15.22
C THR A 131 17.14 21.58 14.83
N ALA A 132 17.43 22.88 14.96
CA ALA A 132 16.44 23.93 14.70
C ALA A 132 15.88 23.92 13.27
N ASN A 133 16.70 23.52 12.29
CA ASN A 133 16.30 23.41 10.89
C ASN A 133 15.58 22.09 10.55
N PHE A 134 15.34 21.21 11.51
CA PHE A 134 14.66 19.93 11.26
C PHE A 134 13.25 20.10 10.70
N ASN A 135 12.53 21.13 11.13
CA ASN A 135 11.20 21.45 10.60
C ASN A 135 11.24 21.91 9.14
N ASP A 136 12.37 22.48 8.68
CA ASP A 136 12.52 22.84 7.29
C ASP A 136 12.68 21.58 6.43
N LEU A 137 13.30 20.51 6.95
CA LEU A 137 13.53 19.24 6.25
C LEU A 137 12.39 18.22 6.37
N SER A 138 11.64 18.24 7.46
CA SER A 138 10.50 17.35 7.72
C SER A 138 9.18 17.91 7.17
N THR A 139 8.16 17.06 6.97
CA THR A 139 6.80 17.52 6.59
C THR A 139 5.96 17.95 7.79
N VAL A 140 6.55 18.00 9.00
CA VAL A 140 5.81 18.23 10.23
C VAL A 140 5.35 19.69 10.30
N GLU A 141 4.08 19.91 9.96
CA GLU A 141 3.41 21.17 10.14
C GLU A 141 2.92 21.35 11.58
N LEU A 142 2.95 22.59 12.07
CA LEU A 142 2.38 22.91 13.39
C LEU A 142 0.89 23.24 13.27
N ALA A 143 0.10 22.70 14.19
CA ALA A 143 -1.28 23.10 14.39
C ALA A 143 -1.33 24.43 15.16
N GLN A 144 -0.47 24.57 16.17
CA GLN A 144 -0.44 25.74 17.06
C GLN A 144 0.99 26.03 17.53
N GLY A 145 1.27 27.29 17.86
CA GLY A 145 2.53 27.73 18.45
C GLY A 145 3.65 27.96 17.43
N ARG A 146 4.88 27.63 17.81
CA ARG A 146 6.08 27.87 17.00
C ARG A 146 7.03 26.67 17.02
N VAL A 147 7.88 26.60 16.00
CA VAL A 147 8.95 25.61 15.89
C VAL A 147 10.10 25.93 16.85
N ILE A 148 10.99 24.95 17.03
CA ILE A 148 12.25 25.14 17.75
C ILE A 148 13.13 26.08 16.93
N SER A 149 13.55 27.20 17.53
CA SER A 149 14.40 28.19 16.87
C SER A 149 15.88 27.93 17.12
N PRO A 150 16.79 28.47 16.29
CA PRO A 150 18.23 28.40 16.56
C PRO A 150 18.61 28.93 17.94
N PHE A 151 17.89 29.93 18.44
CA PHE A 151 18.09 30.48 19.79
C PHE A 151 17.77 29.46 20.89
N ASP A 152 16.72 28.64 20.71
CA ASP A 152 16.37 27.60 21.68
C ASP A 152 17.43 26.49 21.72
N GLU A 153 17.96 26.13 20.56
CA GLU A 153 19.03 25.14 20.41
C GLU A 153 20.36 25.64 21.00
N GLU A 154 20.80 26.85 20.65
CA GLU A 154 22.07 27.42 21.12
C GLU A 154 22.09 27.59 22.65
N ASN A 155 20.97 28.01 23.23
CA ASN A 155 20.84 28.25 24.67
C ASN A 155 20.39 27.00 25.47
N ARG A 156 20.26 25.83 24.81
CA ARG A 156 19.78 24.58 25.44
C ARG A 156 18.49 24.78 26.25
N ARG A 157 17.52 25.51 25.66
CA ARG A 157 16.28 25.82 26.36
C ARG A 157 15.46 24.54 26.60
N ALA A 158 14.85 24.46 27.77
CA ALA A 158 13.93 23.39 28.13
C ALA A 158 12.54 23.68 27.54
N VAL A 159 12.44 23.63 26.22
CA VAL A 159 11.20 23.82 25.45
C VAL A 159 10.88 22.56 24.66
N CYS A 160 9.61 22.31 24.39
CA CYS A 160 9.18 21.17 23.59
C CYS A 160 8.02 21.48 22.63
N VAL A 161 7.96 20.69 21.56
CA VAL A 161 6.82 20.60 20.65
C VAL A 161 6.17 19.24 20.84
N LEU A 162 4.86 19.21 21.07
CA LEU A 162 4.10 17.98 21.31
C LEU A 162 3.52 17.44 20.00
N GLY A 163 3.58 16.12 19.82
CA GLY A 163 2.77 15.42 18.83
C GLY A 163 1.28 15.50 19.19
N ALA A 164 0.41 15.34 18.18
CA ALA A 164 -1.03 15.59 18.33
C ALA A 164 -1.70 14.67 19.37
N ASP A 165 -1.30 13.40 19.44
CA ASP A 165 -1.85 12.43 20.40
C ASP A 165 -1.43 12.75 21.83
N VAL A 166 -0.14 13.07 22.04
CA VAL A 166 0.38 13.46 23.35
C VAL A 166 -0.32 14.74 23.85
N ALA A 167 -0.49 15.73 22.97
CA ALA A 167 -1.21 16.95 23.31
C ALA A 167 -2.69 16.68 23.66
N LYS A 168 -3.36 15.82 22.90
CA LYS A 168 -4.77 15.45 23.12
C LYS A 168 -4.97 14.68 24.44
N GLU A 169 -4.06 13.78 24.80
CA GLU A 169 -4.16 13.02 26.04
C GLU A 169 -3.83 13.85 27.27
N LEU A 170 -2.78 14.69 27.21
CA LEU A 170 -2.38 15.54 28.33
C LEU A 170 -3.32 16.74 28.53
N PHE A 171 -3.88 17.28 27.44
CA PHE A 171 -4.70 18.50 27.43
C PHE A 171 -6.03 18.31 26.68
N PRO A 172 -6.94 17.41 27.13
CA PRO A 172 -8.16 17.07 26.39
C PRO A 172 -9.19 18.21 26.24
N ARG A 173 -9.06 19.29 27.02
CA ARG A 173 -9.97 20.45 27.01
C ARG A 173 -9.25 21.80 27.14
N GLY A 174 -7.92 21.82 26.98
CA GLY A 174 -7.11 23.00 27.29
C GLY A 174 -6.07 23.31 26.20
N ASP A 175 -5.56 24.53 26.23
CA ASP A 175 -4.40 24.92 25.44
C ASP A 175 -3.12 24.37 26.09
N ALA A 176 -2.31 23.68 25.29
CA ALA A 176 -1.04 23.12 25.72
C ALA A 176 0.07 24.18 25.74
N ILE A 177 -0.05 25.27 24.96
CA ILE A 177 1.01 26.27 24.80
C ILE A 177 1.27 27.01 26.11
N GLY A 178 2.56 27.21 26.43
CA GLY A 178 3.03 27.87 27.65
C GLY A 178 2.87 27.03 28.92
N LYS A 179 2.37 25.79 28.82
CA LYS A 179 2.31 24.84 29.94
C LYS A 179 3.62 24.10 30.07
N THR A 180 3.94 23.68 31.28
CA THR A 180 5.14 22.89 31.55
C THR A 180 4.78 21.41 31.71
N VAL A 181 5.30 20.57 30.81
CA VAL A 181 5.20 19.11 30.90
C VAL A 181 6.51 18.54 31.44
N LYS A 182 6.47 17.37 32.07
CA LYS A 182 7.67 16.67 32.53
C LYS A 182 7.99 15.51 31.58
N LEU A 183 9.18 15.53 30.99
CA LEU A 183 9.74 14.41 30.23
C LEU A 183 10.63 13.61 31.20
N GLY A 184 10.16 12.43 31.63
CA GLY A 184 10.82 11.70 32.71
C GLY A 184 10.80 12.48 34.03
N ARG A 185 11.92 13.13 34.38
CA ARG A 185 12.08 13.94 35.60
C ARG A 185 12.17 15.44 35.33
N ASP A 186 12.48 15.85 34.09
CA ASP A 186 12.85 17.21 33.76
C ASP A 186 11.65 18.00 33.18
N PRO A 187 11.45 19.27 33.61
CA PRO A 187 10.37 20.11 33.11
C PRO A 187 10.70 20.79 31.79
N TYR A 188 9.73 20.84 30.87
CA TYR A 188 9.83 21.50 29.56
C TYR A 188 8.59 22.35 29.29
N GLU A 189 8.78 23.55 28.79
CA GLU A 189 7.70 24.44 28.35
C GLU A 189 7.23 24.07 26.94
N VAL A 190 5.93 23.86 26.78
CA VAL A 190 5.32 23.56 25.48
C VAL A 190 5.24 24.84 24.65
N ILE A 191 5.93 24.86 23.52
CA ILE A 191 5.97 26.01 22.60
C ILE A 191 5.20 25.77 21.30
N GLY A 192 4.81 24.53 21.02
CA GLY A 192 4.07 24.17 19.82
C GLY A 192 3.40 22.80 19.92
N VAL A 193 2.41 22.60 19.05
CA VAL A 193 1.70 21.33 18.87
C VAL A 193 1.66 21.01 17.38
N ALA A 194 2.12 19.81 17.00
CA ALA A 194 2.13 19.36 15.62
C ALA A 194 0.70 19.06 15.11
N LYS A 195 0.47 19.22 13.80
CA LYS A 195 -0.73 18.71 13.15
C LYS A 195 -0.71 17.18 13.17
N PRO A 196 -1.89 16.53 13.32
CA PRO A 196 -1.96 15.08 13.32
C PRO A 196 -1.57 14.51 11.96
N LEU A 197 -0.59 13.62 11.96
CA LEU A 197 -0.20 12.77 10.82
C LEU A 197 -1.09 11.51 10.73
N GLY A 198 -1.70 11.15 11.86
CA GLY A 198 -2.59 10.00 12.00
C GLY A 198 -1.85 8.70 12.30
N THR A 199 -2.48 7.60 11.94
CA THR A 199 -2.00 6.24 12.25
C THR A 199 -1.45 5.58 10.99
N PHE A 200 -0.29 4.93 11.12
CA PHE A 200 0.30 4.07 10.10
C PHE A 200 0.43 2.63 10.62
N LEU A 201 -0.15 1.65 9.92
CA LEU A 201 -0.15 0.22 10.29
C LEU A 201 -0.59 -0.04 11.75
N GLY A 202 -1.60 0.70 12.23
CA GLY A 202 -2.11 0.60 13.61
C GLY A 202 -1.21 1.24 14.67
N GLN A 203 -0.10 1.88 14.27
CA GLN A 203 0.78 2.64 15.15
C GLN A 203 0.58 4.14 14.94
N SER A 204 0.42 4.88 16.03
CA SER A 204 0.33 6.35 15.97
C SER A 204 1.66 6.95 15.51
N GLN A 205 1.61 7.84 14.53
CA GLN A 205 2.75 8.68 14.13
C GLN A 205 2.81 9.99 14.94
N ASP A 206 1.85 10.20 15.84
CA ASP A 206 1.67 11.42 16.62
C ASP A 206 2.11 11.27 18.09
N ASN A 207 2.61 10.09 18.48
CA ASN A 207 3.08 9.81 19.84
C ASN A 207 4.56 10.19 20.05
N TYR A 208 4.88 11.47 19.93
CA TYR A 208 6.24 11.98 20.13
C TYR A 208 6.27 13.36 20.82
N VAL A 209 7.44 13.71 21.33
CA VAL A 209 7.79 15.06 21.79
C VAL A 209 9.13 15.45 21.21
N GLN A 210 9.18 16.61 20.54
CA GLN A 210 10.41 17.18 20.01
C GLN A 210 11.01 18.19 21.00
N ILE A 211 12.32 18.10 21.23
CA ILE A 211 13.10 19.03 22.04
C ILE A 211 14.39 19.40 21.28
N PRO A 212 15.05 20.53 21.60
CA PRO A 212 16.31 20.87 20.95
C PRO A 212 17.37 19.77 21.15
N LEU A 213 18.10 19.41 20.10
CA LEU A 213 19.12 18.35 20.13
C LEU A 213 20.15 18.56 21.24
N THR A 214 20.59 19.81 21.42
CA THR A 214 21.54 20.19 22.48
C THR A 214 20.97 19.99 23.89
N THR A 215 19.67 20.19 24.08
CA THR A 215 18.95 19.91 25.34
C THR A 215 18.79 18.40 25.53
N PHE A 216 18.49 17.66 24.46
CA PHE A 216 18.42 16.20 24.49
C PHE A 216 19.75 15.58 24.93
N HIS A 217 20.88 15.97 24.33
CA HIS A 217 22.20 15.45 24.69
C HIS A 217 22.58 15.76 26.15
N LYS A 218 22.15 16.91 26.69
CA LYS A 218 22.38 17.26 28.09
C LYS A 218 21.72 16.27 29.05
N VAL A 219 20.52 15.80 28.73
CA VAL A 219 19.71 14.94 29.61
C VAL A 219 19.97 13.45 29.35
N TYR A 220 20.06 13.06 28.09
CA TYR A 220 20.10 11.67 27.67
C TYR A 220 21.49 11.20 27.22
N GLY A 221 22.48 12.10 27.11
CA GLY A 221 23.83 11.83 26.63
C GLY A 221 23.94 11.70 25.10
N GLU A 222 25.18 11.63 24.60
CA GLU A 222 25.52 11.55 23.16
C GLU A 222 25.95 10.14 22.70
N ARG A 223 25.69 9.10 23.51
CA ARG A 223 26.11 7.72 23.22
C ARG A 223 25.12 6.95 22.33
N ARG A 224 24.41 7.65 21.46
CA ARG A 224 23.45 7.09 20.51
C ARG A 224 23.82 7.57 19.12
N SER A 225 23.51 6.75 18.12
CA SER A 225 23.65 7.18 16.74
C SER A 225 22.61 8.24 16.41
N LEU A 226 23.08 9.34 15.83
CA LEU A 226 22.22 10.30 15.17
C LEU A 226 21.63 9.69 13.89
N THR A 227 20.43 10.15 13.54
CA THR A 227 19.89 10.09 12.18
C THR A 227 20.09 11.46 11.55
N LEU A 228 20.74 11.53 10.39
CA LEU A 228 21.01 12.78 9.68
C LEU A 228 20.08 12.90 8.48
N TYR A 229 19.54 14.08 8.26
CA TYR A 229 18.68 14.38 7.12
C TYR A 229 19.38 15.41 6.25
N VAL A 230 19.50 15.13 4.96
CA VAL A 230 20.21 15.97 4.00
C VAL A 230 19.26 16.32 2.87
N ARG A 231 19.08 17.62 2.61
CA ARG A 231 18.28 18.09 1.47
C ARG A 231 19.18 18.38 0.26
N PRO A 232 19.04 17.64 -0.86
CA PRO A 232 19.70 17.97 -2.12
C PRO A 232 19.33 19.36 -2.61
N ARG A 233 20.29 20.03 -3.26
CA ARG A 233 20.01 21.27 -3.98
C ARG A 233 19.03 21.04 -5.12
N ARG A 234 18.19 22.03 -5.36
CA ARG A 234 17.21 21.97 -6.46
C ARG A 234 17.90 21.72 -7.81
N GLY A 235 17.51 20.65 -8.48
CA GLY A 235 18.02 20.26 -9.80
C GLY A 235 19.28 19.39 -9.76
N VAL A 236 19.80 19.04 -8.57
CA VAL A 236 20.88 18.06 -8.43
C VAL A 236 20.29 16.65 -8.27
N PRO A 237 20.74 15.66 -9.07
CA PRO A 237 20.38 14.26 -8.87
C PRO A 237 20.75 13.76 -7.46
N THR A 238 19.84 13.04 -6.81
CA THR A 238 20.04 12.48 -5.47
C THR A 238 21.27 11.60 -5.39
N GLU A 239 21.57 10.84 -6.45
CA GLU A 239 22.70 9.91 -6.51
C GLU A 239 24.05 10.64 -6.36
N LEU A 240 24.17 11.85 -6.90
CA LEU A 240 25.40 12.64 -6.76
C LEU A 240 25.59 13.15 -5.33
N VAL A 241 24.48 13.49 -4.65
CA VAL A 241 24.51 13.89 -3.24
C VAL A 241 24.83 12.69 -2.35
N GLU A 242 24.26 11.52 -2.64
CA GLU A 242 24.59 10.26 -1.96
C GLU A 242 26.09 9.94 -2.08
N ASP A 243 26.67 10.08 -3.28
CA ASP A 243 28.09 9.86 -3.51
C ASP A 243 28.97 10.87 -2.75
N GLU A 244 28.56 12.14 -2.67
CA GLU A 244 29.27 13.18 -1.91
C GLU A 244 29.22 12.90 -0.40
N ILE A 245 28.04 12.58 0.15
CA ILE A 245 27.87 12.16 1.54
C ILE A 245 28.76 10.94 1.83
N ARG A 246 28.70 9.92 0.96
CA ARG A 246 29.48 8.69 1.11
C ARG A 246 30.97 9.00 1.16
N ALA A 247 31.48 9.85 0.26
CA ALA A 247 32.89 10.23 0.23
C ALA A 247 33.33 10.94 1.52
N ILE A 248 32.52 11.88 2.04
CA ILE A 248 32.82 12.63 3.27
C ILE A 248 32.87 11.68 4.49
N LEU A 249 31.84 10.85 4.66
CA LEU A 249 31.74 9.97 5.81
C LEU A 249 32.78 8.85 5.76
N ARG A 250 33.01 8.21 4.61
CA ARG A 250 34.08 7.20 4.46
C ARG A 250 35.46 7.76 4.80
N THR A 251 35.75 8.98 4.36
CA THR A 251 37.03 9.64 4.67
C THR A 251 37.16 9.87 6.17
N ARG A 252 36.09 10.33 6.81
CA ARG A 252 36.08 10.63 8.25
C ARG A 252 36.12 9.37 9.13
N HIS A 253 35.44 8.31 8.69
CA HIS A 253 35.43 7.01 9.35
C HIS A 253 36.68 6.18 9.03
N HIS A 254 37.59 6.72 8.21
CA HIS A 254 38.84 6.06 7.79
C HIS A 254 38.62 4.71 7.07
N LEU A 255 37.52 4.61 6.31
CA LEU A 255 37.16 3.39 5.59
C LEU A 255 38.03 3.19 4.34
N SER A 256 38.65 2.01 4.25
CA SER A 256 39.44 1.59 3.10
C SER A 256 38.56 1.37 1.87
N PRO A 257 39.03 1.55 0.62
CA PRO A 257 38.21 1.38 -0.59
C PRO A 257 37.52 0.02 -0.77
N ARG A 258 38.01 -1.03 -0.09
CA ARG A 258 37.43 -2.38 -0.11
C ARG A 258 36.51 -2.68 1.08
N GLU A 259 36.44 -1.79 2.07
CA GLU A 259 35.56 -1.92 3.22
C GLU A 259 34.15 -1.45 2.85
N GLU A 260 33.15 -2.23 3.26
CA GLU A 260 31.74 -1.85 3.16
C GLU A 260 31.47 -0.59 3.98
N ASP A 261 30.49 0.20 3.56
CA ASP A 261 30.02 1.35 4.33
C ASP A 261 29.52 0.90 5.71
N ASP A 262 29.89 1.65 6.75
CA ASP A 262 29.43 1.47 8.12
C ASP A 262 28.27 2.42 8.47
N PHE A 263 27.69 3.04 7.45
CA PHE A 263 26.46 3.81 7.49
C PHE A 263 25.59 3.42 6.29
N SER A 264 24.34 3.83 6.32
CA SER A 264 23.40 3.64 5.23
C SER A 264 22.81 4.99 4.85
N ILE A 265 22.75 5.24 3.54
CA ILE A 265 22.07 6.40 2.98
C ILE A 265 20.83 5.85 2.27
N THR A 266 19.67 6.35 2.66
CA THR A 266 18.40 6.00 2.07
C THR A 266 17.70 7.25 1.55
N SER A 267 17.16 7.14 0.36
CA SER A 267 16.25 8.13 -0.21
C SER A 267 14.80 7.65 -0.03
N ASP A 268 13.84 8.56 0.01
CA ASP A 268 12.41 8.20 0.10
C ASP A 268 11.96 7.15 -0.94
N PRO A 269 12.42 7.20 -2.22
CA PRO A 269 12.11 6.18 -3.20
C PRO A 269 12.64 4.78 -2.83
N ALA A 270 13.76 4.69 -2.12
CA ALA A 270 14.32 3.42 -1.69
C ALA A 270 13.42 2.74 -0.64
N THR A 271 12.84 3.51 0.29
CA THR A 271 11.88 3.00 1.29
C THR A 271 10.57 2.55 0.64
N GLN A 272 10.08 3.30 -0.36
CA GLN A 272 8.93 2.87 -1.18
C GLN A 272 9.24 1.58 -1.95
N GLY A 273 10.48 1.44 -2.44
CA GLY A 273 10.99 0.24 -3.12
C GLY A 273 10.85 -1.06 -2.30
N ILE A 274 10.96 -0.97 -0.97
CA ILE A 274 10.79 -2.11 -0.07
C ILE A 274 9.34 -2.61 -0.13
N PHE A 275 8.38 -1.70 0.02
CA PHE A 275 6.96 -2.05 0.00
C PHE A 275 6.49 -2.51 -1.37
N THR A 276 6.96 -1.90 -2.46
CA THR A 276 6.62 -2.34 -3.82
C THR A 276 7.15 -3.75 -4.09
N THR A 277 8.37 -4.06 -3.64
CA THR A 277 8.95 -5.41 -3.77
C THR A 277 8.17 -6.44 -2.93
N LEU A 278 7.77 -6.09 -1.71
CA LEU A 278 6.94 -6.95 -0.86
C LEU A 278 5.55 -7.19 -1.49
N LEU A 279 4.89 -6.13 -1.95
CA LEU A 279 3.61 -6.22 -2.65
C LEU A 279 3.71 -7.05 -3.92
N ALA A 280 4.75 -6.87 -4.72
CA ALA A 280 4.98 -7.66 -5.93
C ALA A 280 5.13 -9.15 -5.58
N THR A 281 5.89 -9.46 -4.52
CA THR A 281 6.09 -10.84 -4.04
C THR A 281 4.78 -11.47 -3.57
N VAL A 282 4.01 -10.76 -2.75
CA VAL A 282 2.70 -11.24 -2.27
C VAL A 282 1.74 -11.41 -3.45
N SER A 283 1.69 -10.45 -4.36
CA SER A 283 0.84 -10.50 -5.57
C SER A 283 1.19 -11.69 -6.45
N ALA A 284 2.48 -12.01 -6.61
CA ALA A 284 2.94 -13.16 -7.39
C ALA A 284 2.42 -14.51 -6.84
N VAL A 285 2.11 -14.59 -5.54
CA VAL A 285 1.55 -15.79 -4.92
C VAL A 285 0.01 -15.76 -4.92
N VAL A 286 -0.60 -14.62 -4.58
CA VAL A 286 -2.05 -14.51 -4.40
C VAL A 286 -2.81 -14.45 -5.73
N LEU A 287 -2.26 -13.81 -6.77
CA LEU A 287 -2.93 -13.71 -8.07
C LEU A 287 -3.13 -15.08 -8.75
N PRO A 288 -2.16 -16.01 -8.76
CA PRO A 288 -2.40 -17.37 -9.26
C PRO A 288 -3.47 -18.12 -8.45
N ILE A 289 -3.46 -18.01 -7.12
CA ILE A 289 -4.42 -18.68 -6.24
C ILE A 289 -5.85 -18.19 -6.51
N THR A 290 -6.03 -16.88 -6.64
CA THR A 290 -7.33 -16.30 -7.03
C THR A 290 -7.71 -16.65 -8.47
N GLY A 291 -6.74 -16.75 -9.38
CA GLY A 291 -6.93 -17.24 -10.74
C GLY A 291 -7.50 -18.66 -10.80
N ILE A 292 -7.12 -19.54 -9.87
CA ILE A 292 -7.71 -20.89 -9.76
C ILE A 292 -9.21 -20.81 -9.47
N SER A 293 -9.67 -19.90 -8.61
CA SER A 293 -11.11 -19.72 -8.33
C SER A 293 -11.89 -19.36 -9.59
N LEU A 294 -11.30 -18.54 -10.47
CA LEU A 294 -11.89 -18.17 -11.74
C LEU A 294 -11.94 -19.36 -12.71
N VAL A 295 -10.89 -20.19 -12.77
CA VAL A 295 -10.88 -21.43 -13.57
C VAL A 295 -11.94 -22.40 -13.10
N VAL A 296 -12.10 -22.58 -11.78
CA VAL A 296 -13.16 -23.40 -11.19
C VAL A 296 -14.54 -22.86 -11.59
N GLY A 297 -14.74 -21.54 -11.55
CA GLY A 297 -15.95 -20.90 -12.08
C GLY A 297 -16.19 -21.21 -13.56
N GLY A 298 -15.14 -21.17 -14.38
CA GLY A 298 -15.19 -21.55 -15.80
C GLY A 298 -15.59 -23.02 -16.04
N ILE A 299 -15.04 -23.95 -15.25
CA ILE A 299 -15.40 -25.38 -15.34
C ILE A 299 -16.88 -25.59 -14.98
N VAL A 300 -17.40 -24.85 -14.00
CA VAL A 300 -18.82 -24.89 -13.63
C VAL A 300 -19.69 -24.44 -14.81
N ILE A 301 -19.33 -23.36 -15.51
CA ILE A 301 -20.02 -22.93 -16.73
C ILE A 301 -20.01 -24.04 -17.77
N MET A 302 -18.84 -24.62 -18.05
CA MET A 302 -18.69 -25.66 -19.07
C MET A 302 -19.60 -26.86 -18.79
N ASN A 303 -19.60 -27.36 -17.55
CA ASN A 303 -20.38 -28.52 -17.17
C ASN A 303 -21.88 -28.24 -17.26
N ILE A 304 -22.33 -27.09 -16.76
CA ILE A 304 -23.74 -26.72 -16.84
C ILE A 304 -24.19 -26.53 -18.29
N MET A 305 -23.34 -25.92 -19.12
CA MET A 305 -23.62 -25.75 -20.55
C MET A 305 -23.67 -27.11 -21.27
N LEU A 306 -22.80 -28.07 -20.94
CA LEU A 306 -22.88 -29.42 -21.50
C LEU A 306 -24.20 -30.11 -21.17
N VAL A 307 -24.65 -30.02 -19.92
CA VAL A 307 -25.96 -30.54 -19.49
C VAL A 307 -27.10 -29.83 -20.23
N SER A 308 -27.00 -28.50 -20.39
CA SER A 308 -27.99 -27.72 -21.13
C SER A 308 -28.07 -28.11 -22.61
N VAL A 309 -26.94 -28.47 -23.23
CA VAL A 309 -26.93 -28.94 -24.61
C VAL A 309 -27.60 -30.30 -24.73
N THR A 310 -27.37 -31.21 -23.77
CA THR A 310 -28.03 -32.52 -23.77
C THR A 310 -29.54 -32.42 -23.55
N GLU A 311 -30.00 -31.53 -22.66
CA GLU A 311 -31.44 -31.32 -22.45
C GLU A 311 -32.13 -30.64 -23.65
N ARG A 312 -31.44 -29.71 -24.32
CA ARG A 312 -31.98 -28.99 -25.49
C ARG A 312 -31.68 -29.70 -26.83
N THR A 313 -31.25 -30.96 -26.82
CA THR A 313 -30.84 -31.68 -28.03
C THR A 313 -31.93 -31.67 -29.10
N ARG A 314 -33.18 -31.95 -28.72
CA ARG A 314 -34.33 -31.99 -29.62
C ARG A 314 -34.65 -30.62 -30.24
N GLU A 315 -34.62 -29.54 -29.45
CA GLU A 315 -34.81 -28.17 -29.96
C GLU A 315 -33.73 -27.78 -30.99
N ILE A 316 -32.47 -28.12 -30.72
CA ILE A 316 -31.35 -27.86 -31.63
C ILE A 316 -31.55 -28.63 -32.95
N GLY A 317 -32.02 -29.88 -32.86
CA GLY A 317 -32.37 -30.72 -34.02
C GLY A 317 -33.45 -30.11 -34.90
N ILE A 318 -34.51 -29.56 -34.28
CA ILE A 318 -35.60 -28.86 -35.00
C ILE A 318 -35.04 -27.62 -35.72
N ARG A 319 -34.26 -26.77 -35.04
CA ARG A 319 -33.67 -25.56 -35.66
C ARG A 319 -32.78 -25.90 -36.86
N LYS A 320 -31.96 -26.94 -36.75
CA LYS A 320 -31.12 -27.40 -37.86
C LYS A 320 -31.92 -27.97 -39.02
N SER A 321 -33.00 -28.70 -38.74
CA SER A 321 -33.90 -29.24 -39.77
C SER A 321 -34.63 -28.13 -40.54
N LEU A 322 -34.88 -26.99 -39.88
CA LEU A 322 -35.43 -25.77 -40.49
C LEU A 322 -34.37 -24.90 -41.19
N GLY A 323 -33.11 -25.35 -41.28
CA GLY A 323 -32.04 -24.69 -42.05
C GLY A 323 -31.03 -23.87 -41.25
N ALA A 324 -31.05 -23.89 -39.91
CA ALA A 324 -30.04 -23.20 -39.11
C ALA A 324 -28.63 -23.77 -39.35
N ARG A 325 -27.65 -22.90 -39.65
CA ARG A 325 -26.27 -23.34 -39.92
C ARG A 325 -25.57 -23.65 -38.60
N ARG A 326 -24.53 -24.50 -38.65
CA ARG A 326 -23.68 -24.80 -37.47
C ARG A 326 -23.15 -23.53 -36.79
N ARG A 327 -22.81 -22.51 -37.57
CA ARG A 327 -22.33 -21.20 -37.08
C ARG A 327 -23.39 -20.42 -36.31
N ASP A 328 -24.67 -20.59 -36.65
CA ASP A 328 -25.77 -19.89 -35.95
C ASP A 328 -25.96 -20.47 -34.55
N ILE A 329 -25.98 -21.81 -34.44
CA ILE A 329 -26.04 -22.52 -33.16
C ILE A 329 -24.81 -22.20 -32.29
N LEU A 330 -23.61 -22.22 -32.90
CA LEU A 330 -22.37 -21.88 -32.19
C LEU A 330 -22.42 -20.46 -31.62
N ARG A 331 -22.80 -19.46 -32.44
CA ARG A 331 -22.91 -18.06 -32.02
C ARG A 331 -23.95 -17.86 -30.92
N GLN A 332 -25.07 -18.57 -30.98
CA GLN A 332 -26.11 -18.51 -29.95
C GLN A 332 -25.57 -18.95 -28.58
N PHE A 333 -24.98 -20.15 -28.51
CA PHE A 333 -24.46 -20.67 -27.23
C PHE A 333 -23.26 -19.88 -26.72
N LEU A 334 -22.38 -19.40 -27.61
CA LEU A 334 -21.27 -18.51 -27.22
C LEU A 334 -21.78 -17.18 -26.67
N ALA A 335 -22.81 -16.60 -27.26
CA ALA A 335 -23.42 -15.37 -26.76
C ALA A 335 -24.11 -15.59 -25.41
N GLU A 336 -24.78 -16.73 -25.21
CA GLU A 336 -25.38 -17.11 -23.92
C GLU A 336 -24.31 -17.21 -22.82
N SER A 337 -23.20 -17.93 -23.08
CA SER A 337 -22.05 -17.99 -22.16
C SER A 337 -21.43 -16.62 -21.89
N ALA A 338 -21.15 -15.84 -22.95
CA ALA A 338 -20.51 -14.52 -22.80
C ALA A 338 -21.39 -13.54 -22.01
N LEU A 339 -22.71 -13.55 -22.25
CA LEU A 339 -23.65 -12.71 -21.54
C LEU A 339 -23.76 -13.07 -20.06
N LEU A 340 -23.84 -14.37 -19.75
CA LEU A 340 -23.82 -14.86 -18.37
C LEU A 340 -22.52 -14.44 -17.67
N SER A 341 -21.38 -14.53 -18.35
CA SER A 341 -20.09 -14.15 -17.77
C SER A 341 -19.91 -12.64 -17.59
N LEU A 342 -20.46 -11.82 -18.48
CA LEU A 342 -20.49 -10.37 -18.31
C LEU A 342 -21.37 -9.97 -17.13
N ILE A 343 -22.59 -10.52 -17.03
CA ILE A 343 -23.51 -10.25 -15.91
C ILE A 343 -22.87 -10.72 -14.60
N GLY A 344 -22.33 -11.95 -14.56
CA GLY A 344 -21.64 -12.47 -13.39
C GLY A 344 -20.41 -11.64 -13.01
N GLY A 345 -19.67 -11.14 -14.00
CA GLY A 345 -18.52 -10.25 -13.77
C GLY A 345 -18.92 -8.90 -13.19
N ILE A 346 -19.97 -8.27 -13.71
CA ILE A 346 -20.50 -7.00 -13.17
C ILE A 346 -20.98 -7.20 -11.73
N ILE A 347 -21.75 -8.26 -11.47
CA ILE A 347 -22.24 -8.54 -10.10
C ILE A 347 -21.06 -8.86 -9.17
N GLY A 348 -20.09 -9.63 -9.62
CA GLY A 348 -18.87 -9.92 -8.85
C GLY A 348 -18.08 -8.67 -8.52
N LEU A 349 -18.00 -7.71 -9.45
CA LEU A 349 -17.32 -6.43 -9.25
C LEU A 349 -18.04 -5.54 -8.23
N VAL A 350 -19.37 -5.45 -8.32
CA VAL A 350 -20.19 -4.74 -7.32
C VAL A 350 -20.03 -5.39 -5.95
N LEU A 351 -20.05 -6.72 -5.87
CA LEU A 351 -19.87 -7.45 -4.63
C LEU A 351 -18.47 -7.22 -4.03
N ALA A 352 -17.42 -7.25 -4.86
CA ALA A 352 -16.06 -6.93 -4.42
C ALA A 352 -15.96 -5.51 -3.85
N TYR A 353 -16.58 -4.53 -4.53
CA TYR A 353 -16.62 -3.16 -4.03
C TYR A 353 -17.32 -3.05 -2.67
N LEU A 354 -18.48 -3.69 -2.51
CA LEU A 354 -19.21 -3.69 -1.24
C LEU A 354 -18.41 -4.34 -0.11
N VAL A 355 -17.74 -5.47 -0.39
CA VAL A 355 -16.84 -6.11 0.58
C VAL A 355 -15.70 -5.17 0.94
N MET A 356 -15.10 -4.49 -0.04
CA MET A 356 -14.00 -3.55 0.22
C MET A 356 -14.44 -2.31 1.00
N LEU A 357 -15.66 -1.81 0.80
CA LEU A 357 -16.22 -0.75 1.66
C LEU A 357 -16.29 -1.20 3.11
N ILE A 358 -16.77 -2.41 3.37
CA ILE A 358 -16.80 -2.98 4.73
C ILE A 358 -15.39 -3.10 5.29
N VAL A 359 -14.45 -3.66 4.51
CA VAL A 359 -13.05 -3.82 4.94
C VAL A 359 -12.43 -2.47 5.28
N SER A 360 -12.59 -1.45 4.42
CA SER A 360 -12.02 -0.12 4.64
C SER A 360 -12.49 0.54 5.94
N HIS A 361 -13.75 0.29 6.34
CA HIS A 361 -14.29 0.81 7.57
C HIS A 361 -13.60 0.25 8.82
N PHE A 362 -13.18 -1.01 8.77
CA PHE A 362 -12.50 -1.68 9.90
C PHE A 362 -10.97 -1.57 9.84
N SER A 363 -10.37 -1.52 8.66
CA SER A 363 -8.91 -1.55 8.50
C SER A 363 -8.27 -0.18 8.30
N GLY A 364 -9.04 0.85 7.94
CA GLY A 364 -8.52 2.16 7.56
C GLY A 364 -7.76 2.18 6.23
N LEU A 365 -7.75 1.07 5.48
CA LEU A 365 -7.16 1.01 4.13
C LEU A 365 -8.09 1.72 3.13
N PRO A 366 -7.55 2.61 2.27
CA PRO A 366 -8.35 3.27 1.25
C PRO A 366 -8.88 2.25 0.23
N VAL A 367 -10.12 2.45 -0.21
CA VAL A 367 -10.72 1.65 -1.28
C VAL A 367 -10.28 2.21 -2.63
N ALA A 368 -9.16 1.70 -3.14
CA ALA A 368 -8.65 2.06 -4.46
C ALA A 368 -9.13 1.05 -5.50
N LEU A 369 -10.22 1.38 -6.21
CA LEU A 369 -10.70 0.61 -7.37
C LEU A 369 -10.26 1.32 -8.66
N PRO A 370 -9.05 1.03 -9.18
CA PRO A 370 -8.59 1.69 -10.38
C PRO A 370 -9.39 1.18 -11.59
N LEU A 371 -9.64 2.08 -12.55
CA LEU A 371 -10.40 1.76 -13.77
C LEU A 371 -9.78 0.60 -14.56
N TRP A 372 -8.46 0.44 -14.51
CA TRP A 372 -7.78 -0.68 -15.15
C TRP A 372 -8.14 -2.03 -14.54
N ALA A 373 -8.37 -2.11 -13.21
CA ALA A 373 -8.77 -3.35 -12.54
C ALA A 373 -10.21 -3.72 -12.91
N VAL A 374 -11.09 -2.72 -13.05
CA VAL A 374 -12.46 -2.91 -13.55
C VAL A 374 -12.45 -3.45 -14.97
N ALA A 375 -11.66 -2.83 -15.86
CA ALA A 375 -11.52 -3.28 -17.25
C ALA A 375 -10.95 -4.70 -17.31
N LEU A 376 -9.90 -4.98 -16.52
CA LEU A 376 -9.28 -6.31 -16.44
C LEU A 376 -10.30 -7.36 -15.98
N ALA A 377 -11.06 -7.09 -14.92
CA ALA A 377 -12.08 -8.00 -14.41
C ALA A 377 -13.14 -8.36 -15.46
N LEU A 378 -13.64 -7.37 -16.20
CA LEU A 378 -14.63 -7.58 -17.27
C LEU A 378 -14.06 -8.35 -18.46
N VAL A 379 -12.85 -8.01 -18.90
CA VAL A 379 -12.16 -8.71 -19.99
C VAL A 379 -11.88 -10.15 -19.61
N VAL A 380 -11.41 -10.38 -18.39
CA VAL A 380 -11.09 -11.70 -17.86
C VAL A 380 -12.36 -12.54 -17.69
N SER A 381 -13.45 -11.99 -17.13
CA SER A 381 -14.72 -12.74 -17.00
C SER A 381 -15.29 -13.11 -18.37
N GLY A 382 -15.31 -12.16 -19.31
CA GLY A 382 -15.78 -12.41 -20.68
C GLY A 382 -14.94 -13.47 -21.40
N SER A 383 -13.61 -13.42 -21.22
CA SER A 383 -12.68 -14.39 -21.81
C SER A 383 -12.90 -15.79 -21.25
N VAL A 384 -13.14 -15.94 -19.95
CA VAL A 384 -13.44 -17.24 -19.33
C VAL A 384 -14.76 -17.80 -19.80
N GLY A 385 -15.80 -16.96 -19.89
CA GLY A 385 -17.10 -17.34 -20.46
C GLY A 385 -17.00 -17.86 -21.87
N LEU A 386 -16.25 -17.15 -22.71
CA LEU A 386 -16.01 -17.55 -24.09
C LEU A 386 -15.22 -18.86 -24.15
N PHE A 387 -14.08 -18.95 -23.45
CA PHE A 387 -13.19 -20.10 -23.47
C PHE A 387 -13.89 -21.40 -23.05
N PHE A 388 -14.55 -21.39 -21.90
CA PHE A 388 -15.28 -22.55 -21.39
C PHE A 388 -16.62 -22.80 -22.10
N GLY A 389 -17.17 -21.80 -22.80
CA GLY A 389 -18.35 -21.93 -23.65
C GLY A 389 -18.09 -22.55 -25.02
N ILE A 390 -16.87 -22.42 -25.57
CA ILE A 390 -16.52 -22.93 -26.91
C ILE A 390 -16.74 -24.44 -27.04
N TYR A 391 -16.31 -25.23 -26.06
CA TYR A 391 -16.43 -26.68 -26.11
C TYR A 391 -17.90 -27.16 -26.19
N PRO A 392 -18.80 -26.80 -25.24
CA PRO A 392 -20.21 -27.18 -25.32
C PRO A 392 -20.91 -26.59 -26.55
N ALA A 393 -20.63 -25.34 -26.92
CA ALA A 393 -21.21 -24.72 -28.10
C ALA A 393 -20.81 -25.44 -29.40
N SER A 394 -19.56 -25.88 -29.51
CA SER A 394 -19.08 -26.70 -30.63
C SER A 394 -19.76 -28.07 -30.67
N LYS A 395 -19.94 -28.71 -29.51
CA LYS A 395 -20.66 -29.98 -29.40
C LYS A 395 -22.10 -29.84 -29.88
N ALA A 396 -22.83 -28.82 -29.43
CA ALA A 396 -24.19 -28.49 -29.88
C ALA A 396 -24.25 -28.23 -31.41
N ALA A 397 -23.33 -27.41 -31.91
CA ALA A 397 -23.24 -27.06 -33.32
C ALA A 397 -22.91 -28.25 -34.23
N ARG A 398 -22.40 -29.37 -33.71
CA ARG A 398 -22.08 -30.59 -34.47
C ARG A 398 -23.14 -31.69 -34.41
N LEU A 399 -24.19 -31.54 -33.60
CA LEU A 399 -25.29 -32.51 -33.52
C LEU A 399 -25.94 -32.80 -34.89
N ASP A 400 -26.19 -34.06 -35.19
CA ASP A 400 -26.92 -34.47 -36.39
C ASP A 400 -28.43 -34.27 -36.15
N PRO A 401 -29.15 -33.51 -37.00
CA PRO A 401 -30.59 -33.29 -36.84
C PRO A 401 -31.41 -34.58 -36.78
N ILE A 402 -31.01 -35.64 -37.51
CA ILE A 402 -31.74 -36.93 -37.51
C ILE A 402 -31.58 -37.62 -36.15
N GLN A 403 -30.36 -37.65 -35.62
CA GLN A 403 -30.09 -38.24 -34.30
C GLN A 403 -30.73 -37.43 -33.18
N ALA A 404 -30.72 -36.09 -33.29
CA ALA A 404 -31.28 -35.19 -32.30
C ALA A 404 -32.81 -35.27 -32.18
N LEU A 405 -33.52 -35.61 -33.26
CA LEU A 405 -34.97 -35.81 -33.27
C LEU A 405 -35.41 -37.20 -32.79
N ARG A 406 -34.47 -38.17 -32.77
CA ARG A 406 -34.67 -39.54 -32.26
C ARG A 406 -34.31 -39.71 -30.79
N ALA A 407 -33.63 -38.76 -30.19
CA ALA A 407 -33.34 -38.76 -28.77
C ALA A 407 -34.63 -38.42 -28.00
N ASP A 408 -35.05 -39.32 -27.12
CA ASP A 408 -36.18 -39.13 -26.20
C ASP A 408 -35.85 -38.13 -25.09
#